data_AF-A0A2V3J8V0-F1
#
_entry.id   AF-A0A2V3J8V0-F1
#
_cell.length_a   1.000
_cell.length_b   1.000
_cell.length_c   1.000
_cell.angle_alpha   90.00
_cell.angle_beta   90.00
_cell.angle_gamma   90.00
#
_symmetry.space_group_name_H-M   'P 1'
#
loop_
_entity.id
_entity.type
_entity.pdbx_description
1 polymer ?
#
loop_
_entity_poly.entity_id
_entity_poly.type
_entity_poly.pdbx_seq_one_letter_code
_entity_poly.pdbx_strand_id
1 'polypeptide(L)'
;MARKQKGKKKGKKTKSAGRFGVRYGRKIRKVVAAVEEKSRATHDCPRCERKSVKRVGTGIWRCSKCGFTFSGGTYLPQTPTGVTAQRAINRLAEER
;
A
#
# COMPACT_ATOMS: atom_id res chain seq x y z
N MET A 1 30.13 5.92 28.60
CA MET A 1 29.64 5.58 27.25
C MET A 1 28.25 4.96 27.34
N ALA A 2 27.20 5.73 27.07
CA ALA A 2 25.81 5.29 27.28
C ALA A 2 25.37 4.28 26.19
N ARG A 3 25.09 3.05 26.61
CA ARG A 3 24.61 1.95 25.77
C ARG A 3 23.19 2.28 25.30
N LYS A 4 23.06 2.83 24.08
CA LYS A 4 21.77 3.14 23.44
C LYS A 4 20.89 1.88 23.42
N GLN A 5 19.88 1.81 24.28
CA GLN A 5 18.94 0.70 24.32
C GLN A 5 18.22 0.60 22.97
N LYS A 6 18.60 -0.37 22.13
CA LYS A 6 17.83 -0.72 20.93
C LYS A 6 16.48 -1.27 21.40
N GLY A 7 15.44 -0.44 21.33
CA GLY A 7 14.07 -0.87 21.63
C GLY A 7 13.75 -2.14 20.84
N LYS A 8 13.32 -3.21 21.54
CA LYS A 8 12.87 -4.46 20.91
C LYS A 8 11.75 -4.12 19.92
N LYS A 9 11.98 -4.31 18.60
CA LYS A 9 10.94 -4.15 17.57
C LYS A 9 9.76 -5.06 17.91
N LYS A 10 8.69 -4.50 18.46
CA LYS A 10 7.41 -5.20 18.67
C LYS A 10 6.97 -5.80 17.33
N GLY A 11 6.64 -7.10 17.34
CA GLY A 11 6.02 -7.75 16.19
C GLY A 11 6.95 -8.16 15.04
N LYS A 12 8.21 -8.56 15.27
CA LYS A 12 9.08 -9.12 14.20
C LYS A 12 8.38 -10.21 13.36
N LYS A 13 7.57 -11.07 13.99
CA LYS A 13 6.79 -12.14 13.32
C LYS A 13 5.37 -11.70 12.94
N THR A 14 4.72 -10.90 13.78
CA THR A 14 3.29 -10.56 13.66
C THR A 14 3.01 -9.24 12.95
N LYS A 15 4.01 -8.39 12.75
CA LYS A 15 3.93 -7.05 12.14
C LYS A 15 2.73 -6.26 12.69
N SER A 16 1.98 -5.58 11.82
CA SER A 16 0.79 -4.82 12.18
C SER A 16 -0.34 -5.67 12.78
N ALA A 17 -0.41 -6.95 12.44
CA ALA A 17 -1.39 -7.90 12.98
C ALA A 17 -1.16 -8.25 14.46
N GLY A 18 -0.10 -7.74 15.10
CA GLY A 18 0.08 -7.81 16.55
C GLY A 18 -1.08 -7.17 17.33
N ARG A 19 -1.79 -6.20 16.73
CA ARG A 19 -2.97 -5.54 17.34
C ARG A 19 -4.13 -6.49 17.68
N PHE A 20 -4.16 -7.66 17.04
CA PHE A 20 -5.23 -8.63 17.26
C PHE A 20 -5.02 -9.51 18.50
N GLY A 21 -3.84 -9.45 19.14
CA GLY A 21 -3.51 -10.32 20.27
C GLY A 21 -3.49 -11.79 19.83
N VAL A 22 -4.09 -12.66 20.63
CA VAL A 22 -4.16 -14.12 20.38
C VAL A 22 -5.24 -14.55 19.38
N ARG A 23 -6.14 -13.64 18.98
CA ARG A 23 -7.34 -13.94 18.20
C ARG A 23 -7.05 -14.26 16.72
N TYR A 24 -8.01 -14.94 16.08
CA TYR A 24 -8.10 -15.23 14.63
C TYR A 24 -7.08 -16.20 14.03
N GLY A 25 -6.13 -16.72 14.81
CA GLY A 25 -5.16 -17.72 14.33
C GLY A 25 -4.08 -17.15 13.39
N ARG A 26 -3.16 -18.00 12.92
CA ARG A 26 -1.95 -17.57 12.20
C ARG A 26 -2.21 -17.14 10.75
N LYS A 27 -3.02 -17.90 10.01
CA LYS A 27 -3.24 -17.72 8.57
C LYS A 27 -3.85 -16.36 8.26
N ILE A 28 -4.97 -16.03 8.93
CA ILE A 28 -5.68 -14.76 8.76
C ILE A 28 -4.77 -13.58 9.12
N ARG A 29 -4.09 -13.63 10.27
CA ARG A 29 -3.16 -12.57 10.70
C ARG A 29 -2.01 -12.35 9.72
N LYS A 30 -1.47 -13.42 9.11
CA LYS A 30 -0.41 -13.31 8.10
C LYS A 30 -0.89 -12.58 6.85
N VAL A 31 -2.10 -12.92 6.36
CA VAL A 31 -2.69 -12.28 5.18
C VAL A 31 -2.97 -10.80 5.46
N VAL A 32 -3.61 -10.48 6.59
CA VAL A 32 -3.90 -9.10 6.97
C VAL A 32 -2.63 -8.27 7.11
N ALA A 33 -1.60 -8.80 7.78
CA ALA A 33 -0.32 -8.11 7.90
C ALA A 33 0.31 -7.80 6.53
N ALA A 34 0.25 -8.73 5.57
CA ALA A 34 0.79 -8.53 4.23
C ALA A 34 0.01 -7.48 3.43
N VAL A 35 -1.32 -7.46 3.57
CA VAL A 35 -2.19 -6.46 2.94
C VAL A 35 -1.96 -5.07 3.55
N GLU A 36 -1.91 -4.98 4.88
CA GLU A 36 -1.68 -3.72 5.60
C GLU A 36 -0.30 -3.14 5.29
N GLU A 37 0.75 -3.97 5.22
CA GLU A 37 2.10 -3.56 4.86
C GLU A 37 2.14 -2.90 3.47
N LYS A 38 1.50 -3.52 2.47
CA LYS A 38 1.39 -2.95 1.12
C LYS A 38 0.56 -1.67 1.08
N SER A 39 -0.55 -1.62 1.83
CA SER A 39 -1.45 -0.46 1.83
C SER A 39 -0.87 0.76 2.54
N ARG A 40 -0.03 0.55 3.56
CA ARG A 40 0.62 1.61 4.35
C ARG A 40 1.96 2.05 3.78
N ALA A 41 2.51 1.28 2.83
CA ALA A 41 3.70 1.68 2.10
C ALA A 41 3.44 2.97 1.32
N THR A 42 4.48 3.79 1.17
CA THR A 42 4.47 4.96 0.29
C THR A 42 4.70 4.51 -1.15
N HIS A 43 3.85 4.98 -2.05
CA HIS A 43 3.92 4.62 -3.47
C HIS A 43 4.33 5.80 -4.34
N ASP A 44 4.76 5.49 -5.56
CA ASP A 44 5.12 6.46 -6.59
C ASP A 44 3.88 7.21 -7.09
N CYS A 45 4.01 8.53 -7.23
CA CYS A 45 2.93 9.37 -7.76
C CYS A 45 2.95 9.37 -9.29
N PRO A 46 1.81 9.15 -9.97
CA PRO A 46 1.77 9.19 -11.44
C PRO A 46 2.02 10.58 -12.03
N ARG A 47 1.92 11.66 -11.23
CA ARG A 47 2.08 13.03 -11.70
C ARG A 47 3.45 13.64 -11.41
N CYS A 48 3.98 13.40 -10.22
CA CYS A 48 5.25 14.02 -9.78
C CYS A 48 6.36 13.00 -9.50
N GLU A 49 6.11 11.71 -9.74
CA GLU A 49 7.07 10.59 -9.66
C GLU A 49 7.80 10.40 -8.32
N ARG A 50 7.36 11.12 -7.28
CA ARG A 50 7.89 11.01 -5.92
C ARG A 50 7.14 9.94 -5.13
N LYS A 51 7.88 9.16 -4.34
CA LYS A 51 7.36 8.19 -3.34
C LYS A 51 6.68 8.88 -2.17
N SER A 52 5.48 9.39 -2.41
CA SER A 52 4.74 10.21 -1.44
C SER A 52 3.23 10.01 -1.49
N VAL A 53 2.76 9.02 -2.25
CA VAL A 53 1.35 8.63 -2.28
C VAL A 53 1.01 7.83 -1.03
N LYS A 54 -0.07 8.24 -0.36
CA LYS A 54 -0.65 7.57 0.80
C LYS A 54 -2.13 7.28 0.56
N ARG A 55 -2.63 6.21 1.19
CA ARG A 55 -4.04 5.85 1.17
C ARG A 55 -4.83 6.81 2.06
N VAL A 56 -5.88 7.43 1.53
CA VAL A 56 -6.82 8.26 2.31
C VAL A 56 -8.02 7.45 2.75
N GLY A 57 -8.55 6.60 1.86
CA GLY A 57 -9.72 5.77 2.12
C GLY A 57 -9.76 4.52 1.26
N THR A 58 -10.94 3.92 1.13
CA THR A 58 -11.17 2.79 0.22
C THR A 58 -11.09 3.25 -1.23
N GLY A 59 -10.05 2.82 -1.94
CA GLY A 59 -9.85 3.15 -3.36
C GLY A 59 -9.36 4.58 -3.64
N ILE A 60 -9.24 5.42 -2.61
CA ILE A 60 -8.81 6.84 -2.75
C ILE A 60 -7.38 7.00 -2.27
N TRP A 61 -6.52 7.50 -3.16
CA TRP A 61 -5.10 7.74 -2.92
C TRP A 61 -4.77 9.22 -3.10
N ARG A 62 -3.89 9.76 -2.25
CA ARG A 62 -3.46 11.15 -2.30
C ARG A 62 -1.95 11.26 -2.20
N CYS A 63 -1.35 12.04 -3.09
CA CYS A 63 0.04 12.45 -2.98
C CYS A 63 0.19 13.59 -1.97
N SER A 64 1.07 13.43 -0.99
CA SER A 64 1.32 14.50 -0.01
C SER A 64 2.15 15.66 -0.57
N LYS A 65 2.86 15.46 -1.68
CA LYS A 65 3.73 16.49 -2.29
C LYS A 65 3.00 17.38 -3.28
N CYS A 66 2.31 16.79 -4.26
CA CYS A 66 1.60 17.55 -5.30
C CYS A 66 0.09 17.68 -5.06
N GLY A 67 -0.43 17.08 -3.98
CA GLY A 67 -1.86 17.15 -3.64
C GLY A 67 -2.78 16.29 -4.53
N PHE A 68 -2.25 15.69 -5.59
CA PHE A 68 -3.03 14.90 -6.55
C PHE A 68 -3.75 13.73 -5.88
N THR A 69 -5.07 13.72 -6.01
CA THR A 69 -5.98 12.66 -5.57
C THR A 69 -6.45 11.85 -6.75
N PHE A 70 -6.36 10.52 -6.67
CA PHE A 70 -6.80 9.62 -7.73
C PHE A 70 -7.46 8.37 -7.17
N SER A 71 -8.26 7.72 -8.03
CA SER A 71 -8.87 6.43 -7.78
C SER A 71 -7.90 5.29 -8.15
N GLY A 72 -7.79 4.31 -7.28
CA GLY A 72 -6.97 3.12 -7.47
C GLY A 72 -7.60 1.90 -6.79
N GLY A 73 -6.81 0.86 -6.61
CA GLY A 73 -7.25 -0.31 -5.85
C GLY A 73 -7.45 -0.02 -4.36
N THR A 74 -8.17 -0.93 -3.67
CA THR A 74 -8.47 -0.77 -2.24
C THR A 74 -7.22 -0.79 -1.35
N TYR A 75 -6.25 -1.66 -1.66
CA TYR A 75 -5.03 -1.85 -0.86
C TYR A 75 -3.74 -1.53 -1.60
N LEU A 76 -3.81 -1.34 -2.92
CA LEU A 76 -2.72 -0.98 -3.80
C LEU A 76 -3.18 0.16 -4.71
N PRO A 77 -2.35 1.17 -5.00
CA PRO A 77 -2.74 2.27 -5.89
C PRO A 77 -2.98 1.79 -7.32
N GLN A 78 -2.20 0.81 -7.79
CA GLN A 78 -2.37 0.17 -9.09
C GLN A 78 -2.69 -1.30 -8.90
N THR A 79 -3.73 -1.79 -9.58
CA THR A 79 -4.12 -3.20 -9.57
C THR A 79 -3.63 -3.88 -10.85
N PRO A 80 -3.27 -5.18 -10.80
CA PRO A 80 -2.89 -5.91 -12.00
C PRO A 80 -3.97 -5.87 -13.09
N THR A 81 -5.24 -5.99 -12.69
CA THR A 81 -6.38 -5.90 -13.59
C THR A 81 -6.54 -4.51 -14.20
N GLY A 82 -6.33 -3.44 -13.42
CA GLY A 82 -6.37 -2.07 -13.92
C GLY A 82 -5.27 -1.78 -14.95
N VAL A 83 -4.06 -2.29 -14.70
CA VAL A 83 -2.94 -2.17 -15.65
C VAL A 83 -3.24 -2.89 -16.96
N THR A 84 -3.80 -4.10 -16.91
CA THR A 84 -4.18 -4.85 -18.12
C THR A 84 -5.28 -4.13 -18.90
N ALA A 85 -6.31 -3.60 -18.22
CA ALA A 85 -7.38 -2.84 -18.87
C ALA A 85 -6.83 -1.59 -19.56
N GLN A 86 -5.93 -0.84 -18.91
CA GLN A 86 -5.34 0.35 -19.50
C GLN A 86 -4.53 0.03 -20.76
N ARG A 87 -3.79 -1.08 -20.78
CA ARG A 87 -3.05 -1.51 -21.99
C ARG A 87 -3.98 -1.83 -23.15
N ALA A 88 -5.10 -2.50 -22.88
CA ALA A 88 -6.10 -2.80 -23.91
C ALA A 88 -6.73 -1.50 -24.46
N ILE A 89 -7.08 -0.56 -23.59
CA ILE A 89 -7.63 0.75 -23.99
C ILE A 89 -6.64 1.52 -24.85
N ASN A 90 -5.36 1.58 -24.45
CA ASN A 90 -4.34 2.29 -25.20
C ASN A 90 -4.15 1.70 -26.60
N ARG A 91 -4.13 0.36 -26.71
CA ARG A 91 -4.06 -0.31 -28.02
C ARG A 91 -5.23 0.06 -28.93
N LEU A 92 -6.45 0.04 -28.39
CA LEU A 92 -7.65 0.42 -29.16
C LEU A 92 -7.67 1.91 -29.54
N ALA A 93 -6.99 2.75 -28.76
CA ALA A 93 -6.87 4.18 -29.05
C ALA A 93 -5.81 4.46 -30.12
N GLU A 94 -4.77 3.64 -30.23
CA GLU A 94 -3.73 3.73 -31.27
C GLU A 94 -4.20 3.17 -32.63
N GLU A 95 -5.10 2.18 -32.61
CA GLU A 95 -5.70 1.60 -33.82
C GLU A 95 -6.77 2.50 -34.47
N ARG A 96 -7.13 3.62 -33.82
CA ARG A 96 -8.09 4.63 -34.30
C ARG A 96 -7.39 5.84 -34.88
#